data_AF-A0A932BXZ8-F1
#
_entry.id   AF-A0A932BXZ8-F1
#
_cell.length_a   1.000
_cell.length_b   1.000
_cell.length_c   1.000
_cell.angle_alpha   90.00
_cell.angle_beta   90.00
_cell.angle_gamma   90.00
#
_symmetry.space_group_name_H-M   'P 1'
#
loop_
_entity.id
_entity.type
_entity.pdbx_description
1 polymer ?
#
loop_
_entity_poly.entity_id
_entity_poly.type
_entity_poly.pdbx_seq_one_letter_code
_entity_poly.pdbx_strand_id
1 'polypeptide(L)'
;MMALVRTNVTLPEETLALVDAVAGPRGRSRYIADLVSRQVRRDNARLVWEQQAGALKDSDAWGRTPEETLQILRELRDDGEREKRIWGPYEDEREDAVSP
;
A
#
# COMPACT_ATOMS: atom_id res chain seq x y z
N MET A 1 -18.70 6.58 -6.48
CA MET A 1 -18.07 7.87 -6.81
C MET A 1 -17.44 8.40 -5.53
N MET A 2 -16.11 8.56 -5.46
CA MET A 2 -15.47 9.07 -4.23
C MET A 2 -15.82 10.54 -4.04
N ALA A 3 -16.20 10.93 -2.81
CA ALA A 3 -16.49 12.32 -2.48
C ALA A 3 -15.21 13.15 -2.49
N LEU A 4 -15.24 14.31 -3.15
CA LEU A 4 -14.13 15.26 -3.16
C LEU A 4 -14.28 16.22 -1.98
N VAL A 5 -13.25 16.30 -1.14
CA VAL A 5 -13.17 17.30 -0.06
C VAL A 5 -12.34 18.48 -0.55
N ARG A 6 -12.84 19.70 -0.36
CA ARG A 6 -12.07 20.91 -0.68
C ARG A 6 -10.97 21.09 0.35
N THR A 7 -9.72 21.06 -0.10
CA THR A 7 -8.53 21.26 0.73
C THR A 7 -7.71 22.39 0.14
N ASN A 8 -7.33 23.37 0.97
CA ASN A 8 -6.41 24.43 0.58
C ASN A 8 -4.98 24.00 0.90
N VAL A 9 -4.11 24.00 -0.11
CA VAL A 9 -2.69 23.66 0.02
C VAL A 9 -1.87 24.79 -0.56
N THR A 10 -0.93 25.29 0.22
CA THR A 10 0.04 26.30 -0.23
C THR A 10 1.23 25.58 -0.85
N LEU A 11 1.60 25.99 -2.06
CA LEU A 11 2.75 25.45 -2.80
C LEU A 11 3.68 26.60 -3.21
N PRO A 12 5.00 26.36 -3.29
CA PRO A 12 5.92 27.31 -3.91
C PRO A 12 5.49 27.63 -5.35
N GLU A 13 5.67 28.88 -5.76
CA GLU A 13 5.27 29.35 -7.10
C GLU A 13 5.97 28.57 -8.22
N GLU A 14 7.26 28.31 -8.05
CA GLU A 14 8.07 27.48 -8.95
C GLU A 14 7.49 26.07 -9.12
N THR A 15 7.04 25.45 -8.03
CA THR A 15 6.42 24.12 -8.06
C THR A 15 5.09 24.15 -8.80
N LEU A 16 4.28 25.18 -8.57
CA LEU A 16 3.00 25.33 -9.27
C LEU A 16 3.21 25.53 -10.77
N ALA A 17 4.22 26.31 -11.18
CA ALA A 17 4.57 26.50 -12.58
C ALA A 17 5.00 25.19 -13.26
N LEU A 18 5.75 24.34 -12.56
CA LEU A 18 6.11 23.01 -13.06
C LEU A 18 4.88 22.11 -13.25
N VAL A 19 3.95 22.13 -12.29
CA VAL A 19 2.68 21.40 -12.41
C VAL A 19 1.88 21.91 -13.60
N ASP A 20 1.84 23.22 -13.82
CA ASP A 20 1.14 23.82 -14.95
C ASP A 20 1.73 23.46 -16.30
N ALA A 21 3.06 23.39 -16.40
CA ALA A 21 3.72 22.99 -17.63
C ALA A 21 3.34 21.56 -18.06
N VAL A 22 3.02 20.68 -17.11
CA VAL A 22 2.67 19.27 -17.36
C VAL A 22 1.17 19.05 -17.47
N ALA A 23 0.40 19.57 -16.52
CA ALA A 23 -1.03 19.28 -16.37
C ALA A 23 -1.94 20.40 -16.89
N GLY A 24 -1.39 21.58 -17.13
CA GLY A 24 -2.13 22.80 -17.42
C GLY A 24 -2.83 23.39 -16.17
N PRO A 25 -3.23 24.69 -16.22
CA PRO A 25 -3.82 25.38 -15.08
C PRO A 25 -5.10 24.74 -14.52
N ARG A 26 -5.89 24.07 -15.36
CA ARG A 26 -7.13 23.38 -14.98
C ARG A 26 -6.93 21.92 -14.55
N GLY A 27 -5.75 21.36 -14.80
CA GLY A 27 -5.42 19.96 -14.50
C GLY A 27 -4.72 19.74 -13.15
N ARG A 28 -4.34 20.82 -12.46
CA ARG A 28 -3.56 20.80 -11.21
C ARG A 28 -4.11 19.83 -10.17
N SER A 29 -5.39 19.96 -9.81
CA SER A 29 -5.99 19.16 -8.74
C SER A 29 -5.96 17.66 -9.04
N ARG A 30 -6.25 17.28 -10.29
CA ARG A 30 -6.18 15.87 -10.71
C ARG A 30 -4.75 15.35 -10.67
N TYR A 31 -3.80 16.13 -11.21
CA TYR A 31 -2.39 15.76 -11.24
C TYR A 31 -1.81 15.59 -9.82
N ILE A 32 -2.09 16.54 -8.93
CA ILE A 32 -1.67 16.50 -7.53
C ILE A 32 -2.33 15.31 -6.81
N ALA A 33 -3.63 15.09 -6.98
CA ALA A 33 -4.32 13.97 -6.35
C ALA A 33 -3.72 12.60 -6.77
N ASP A 34 -3.44 12.41 -8.05
CA ASP A 34 -2.83 11.18 -8.56
C ASP A 34 -1.42 10.98 -8.01
N LEU A 35 -0.61 12.03 -7.96
CA LEU A 35 0.75 11.97 -7.40
C LEU A 35 0.75 11.66 -5.91
N VAL A 36 -0.08 12.36 -5.14
CA VAL A 36 -0.21 12.14 -3.69
C VAL A 36 -0.69 10.72 -3.42
N SER A 37 -1.68 10.23 -4.17
CA SER A 37 -2.15 8.84 -4.03
C SER A 37 -1.03 7.81 -4.26
N ARG A 38 -0.21 8.02 -5.30
CA ARG A 38 0.93 7.14 -5.59
C ARG A 38 2.01 7.24 -4.53
N GLN A 39 2.30 8.44 -4.03
CA GLN A 39 3.32 8.65 -3.02
C GLN A 39 2.92 8.04 -1.67
N VAL A 40 1.68 8.29 -1.22
CA VAL A 40 1.14 7.70 0.01
C VAL A 40 1.20 6.17 -0.02
N ARG A 41 0.88 5.54 -1.17
CA ARG A 41 1.03 4.08 -1.32
C ARG A 41 2.47 3.62 -1.13
N ARG A 42 3.46 4.36 -1.66
CA ARG A 42 4.88 4.05 -1.48
C ARG A 42 5.32 4.26 -0.04
N ASP A 43 4.89 5.34 0.59
CA ASP A 43 5.25 5.66 1.97
C ASP A 43 4.67 4.62 2.94
N ASN A 44 3.41 4.20 2.73
CA ASN A 44 2.81 3.11 3.49
C ASN A 44 3.56 1.79 3.31
N ALA A 45 3.91 1.43 2.07
CA ALA A 45 4.70 0.23 1.83
C ALA A 45 6.05 0.30 2.55
N ARG A 46 6.73 1.45 2.47
CA ARG A 46 8.00 1.68 3.16
C ARG A 46 7.85 1.54 4.68
N LEU A 47 6.82 2.13 5.28
CA LEU A 47 6.53 2.01 6.71
C LEU A 47 6.32 0.56 7.12
N VAL A 48 5.56 -0.21 6.34
CA VAL A 48 5.36 -1.66 6.61
C VAL A 48 6.69 -2.39 6.56
N TRP A 49 7.53 -2.14 5.55
CA TRP A 49 8.85 -2.77 5.45
C TRP A 49 9.80 -2.38 6.59
N GLU A 50 9.77 -1.12 7.03
CA GLU A 50 10.57 -0.65 8.17
C GLU A 50 10.08 -1.27 9.48
N GLN A 51 8.78 -1.35 9.71
CA GLN A 51 8.18 -1.95 10.91
C GLN A 51 8.41 -3.46 10.97
N GLN A 52 8.36 -4.13 9.83
CA GLN A 52 8.55 -5.58 9.71
C GLN A 52 10.00 -5.95 9.36
N ALA A 53 10.93 -5.01 9.47
CA ALA A 53 12.33 -5.24 9.15
C ALA A 53 12.89 -6.37 10.02
N GLY A 54 13.31 -7.45 9.38
CA GLY A 54 13.82 -8.64 10.08
C GLY A 54 12.74 -9.60 10.59
N ALA A 55 11.45 -9.38 10.31
CA ALA A 55 10.37 -10.30 10.69
C ALA A 55 10.55 -11.73 10.12
N LEU A 56 11.29 -11.84 9.01
CA LEU A 56 11.63 -13.13 8.38
C LEU A 56 13.03 -13.63 8.76
N LYS A 57 13.78 -12.90 9.58
CA LYS A 57 15.12 -13.32 9.99
C LYS A 57 14.99 -14.57 10.85
N ASP A 58 15.72 -15.62 10.48
CA ASP A 58 15.71 -16.93 11.14
C ASP A 58 14.35 -17.66 11.11
N SER A 59 13.38 -17.15 10.35
CA SER A 59 12.08 -17.78 10.13
C SER A 59 12.17 -18.86 9.04
N ASP A 60 11.46 -19.96 9.24
CA ASP A 60 11.21 -21.01 8.25
C ASP A 60 9.82 -20.89 7.60
N ALA A 61 9.13 -19.75 7.78
CA ALA A 61 7.76 -19.53 7.31
C ALA A 61 7.56 -19.76 5.80
N TRP A 62 8.61 -19.57 5.00
CA TRP A 62 8.60 -19.77 3.55
C TRP A 62 9.53 -20.90 3.09
N GLY A 63 9.97 -21.77 4.00
CA GLY A 63 10.99 -22.77 3.73
C GLY A 63 12.41 -22.18 3.70
N ARG A 64 13.41 -23.05 3.73
CA ARG A 64 14.84 -22.70 3.68
C ARG A 64 15.46 -22.98 2.30
N THR A 65 14.75 -23.72 1.45
CA THR A 65 15.17 -24.04 0.08
C THR A 65 14.09 -23.65 -0.94
N PRO A 66 14.46 -23.40 -2.21
CA PRO A 66 13.50 -23.11 -3.27
C PRO A 66 12.42 -24.20 -3.43
N GLU A 67 12.78 -25.47 -3.25
CA GLU A 67 11.87 -26.62 -3.35
C GLU A 67 10.83 -26.60 -2.23
N GLU A 68 11.25 -26.31 -0.99
CA GLU A 68 10.35 -26.14 0.16
C GLU A 68 9.42 -24.94 -0.04
N THR A 69 9.94 -23.81 -0.51
CA THR A 69 9.13 -22.63 -0.84
C THR A 69 8.08 -22.97 -1.91
N LEU A 70 8.48 -23.69 -2.96
CA LEU A 70 7.57 -24.10 -4.03
C LEU A 70 6.48 -25.07 -3.53
N GLN A 71 6.82 -25.97 -2.61
CA GLN A 71 5.85 -26.86 -1.98
C GLN A 71 4.85 -26.04 -1.15
N ILE A 72 5.33 -25.14 -0.29
CA ILE A 72 4.48 -24.25 0.52
C ILE A 72 3.54 -23.44 -0.37
N LEU A 73 4.03 -22.88 -1.48
CA LEU A 73 3.22 -22.11 -2.42
C LEU A 73 2.17 -22.95 -3.16
N ARG A 74 2.43 -24.23 -3.41
CA ARG A 74 1.45 -25.15 -4.01
C ARG A 74 0.35 -25.48 -3.01
N GLU A 75 0.73 -25.89 -1.80
CA GLU A 75 -0.23 -26.16 -0.73
C GLU A 75 -1.12 -24.95 -0.45
N LEU A 76 -0.53 -23.76 -0.39
CA LEU A 76 -1.26 -22.50 -0.19
C LEU A 76 -2.19 -22.14 -1.36
N ARG A 77 -1.87 -22.56 -2.59
CA ARG A 77 -2.70 -22.31 -3.78
C ARG A 77 -3.91 -23.24 -3.82
N ASP A 78 -3.72 -24.48 -3.38
CA ASP A 78 -4.73 -25.52 -3.40
C ASP A 78 -5.60 -25.50 -2.12
N ASP A 79 -5.25 -24.66 -1.15
CA ASP A 79 -6.02 -24.43 0.09
C ASP A 79 -7.32 -23.66 -0.19
N GLY A 80 -8.46 -24.25 0.15
CA GLY A 80 -9.78 -23.62 0.03
C GLY A 80 -9.96 -22.41 0.96
N GLU A 81 -9.17 -22.33 2.03
CA GLU A 81 -9.14 -21.23 3.01
C GLU A 81 -7.94 -20.30 2.79
N ARG A 82 -7.32 -20.35 1.60
CA ARG A 82 -6.15 -19.55 1.21
C ARG A 82 -6.28 -18.07 1.56
N GLU A 83 -7.44 -17.46 1.28
CA GLU A 83 -7.70 -16.04 1.53
C GLU A 83 -7.53 -15.72 3.02
N LYS A 84 -8.17 -16.51 3.88
CA LYS A 84 -8.09 -16.41 5.34
C LYS A 84 -6.70 -16.74 5.89
N ARG A 85 -5.96 -17.64 5.24
CA ARG A 85 -4.61 -18.00 5.71
C ARG A 85 -3.55 -16.93 5.37
N ILE A 86 -3.73 -16.21 4.26
CA ILE A 86 -2.84 -15.13 3.84
C ILE A 86 -3.21 -13.81 4.54
N TRP A 87 -4.52 -13.54 4.69
CA TRP A 87 -5.03 -12.23 5.12
C TRP A 87 -5.84 -12.25 6.42
N GLY A 88 -6.13 -13.43 6.98
CA GLY A 88 -7.03 -13.58 8.13
C GLY A 88 -6.73 -12.68 9.34
N PRO A 89 -5.46 -12.49 9.76
CA PRO A 89 -5.19 -11.56 10.87
C PRO A 89 -5.50 -10.10 10.52
N TYR A 90 -5.52 -9.74 9.23
CA TYR A 90 -5.72 -8.38 8.74
C TYR A 90 -7.20 -8.00 8.57
N GLU A 91 -8.11 -8.98 8.49
CA GLU A 91 -9.55 -8.75 8.39
C GLU A 91 -10.19 -8.55 9.77
N ASP A 92 -9.79 -9.33 10.77
CA ASP A 92 -10.28 -9.20 12.16
C ASP A 92 -9.84 -7.87 12.79
N GLU A 93 -8.59 -7.42 12.59
CA GLU A 93 -8.08 -6.15 13.15
C GLU A 93 -8.71 -4.89 12.51
N ARG A 94 -9.31 -5.00 11.32
CA ARG A 94 -10.02 -3.87 10.69
C ARG A 94 -11.42 -3.65 11.25
N GLU A 95 -12.10 -4.68 11.73
CA GLU A 95 -13.39 -4.50 12.43
C GLU A 95 -13.20 -3.75 13.75
N ASP A 96 -12.09 -4.02 14.46
CA ASP A 96 -11.75 -3.37 15.72
C ASP A 96 -11.29 -1.91 15.53
N ALA A 97 -10.55 -1.62 14.44
CA ALA A 97 -10.07 -0.26 14.14
C ALA A 97 -11.16 0.70 13.62
N VAL A 98 -12.36 0.20 13.30
CA VAL A 98 -13.49 0.97 12.76
C VAL A 98 -14.65 1.08 13.77
N SER A 99 -14.53 0.47 14.95
CA SER A 99 -15.49 0.67 16.04
C SER A 99 -15.21 1.98 16.82
N PRO A 100 -16.24 2.80 17.15
CA PRO A 100 -16.06 4.13 17.73
C PRO A 100 -15.39 4.20 19.11
#